data_AF-A0A8S3G5F5-F1
#
_entry.id   AF-A0A8S3G5F5-F1
#
_cell.length_a   1.000
_cell.length_b   1.000
_cell.length_c   1.000
_cell.angle_alpha   90.00
_cell.angle_beta   90.00
_cell.angle_gamma   90.00
#
_symmetry.space_group_name_H-M   'P 1'
#
loop_
_entity.id
_entity.type
_entity.pdbx_description
1 polymer ?
#
loop_
_entity_poly.entity_id
_entity_poly.type
_entity_poly.pdbx_seq_one_letter_code
_entity_poly.pdbx_strand_id
1 'polypeptide(L)'
;MLLRYHRNLRLSSIFIDEIMKLMKRYLIVIGVFFLFYLFVSNKNRLFPRLVFGEFHLLSTESNRTINIRQSQLYQHESSNGGIITLYDVTQDNEWDFQCPKTKYNEEDIHDVKICIYDPQHDEHVSGQLNDHGKWEPVVVRSFLRLLRALPNTHVIDIGANLGLYTLLATQYDRHVIAVEPLYDSLIRL
;
A
#
# COMPACT_ATOMS: atom_id res chain seq x y z
N MET A 1 42.02 -24.23 21.29
CA MET A 1 41.21 -23.46 20.32
C MET A 1 39.69 -23.73 20.40
N LEU A 2 39.22 -24.82 21.02
CA LEU A 2 37.79 -25.16 21.14
C LEU A 2 37.01 -24.39 22.23
N LEU A 3 37.67 -23.86 23.26
CA LEU A 3 37.00 -23.12 24.35
C LEU A 3 36.55 -21.69 23.98
N ARG A 4 37.01 -21.16 22.84
CA ARG A 4 36.61 -19.81 22.35
C ARG A 4 35.33 -19.85 21.51
N TYR A 5 34.96 -21.01 20.96
CA TYR A 5 33.78 -21.16 20.11
C TYR A 5 32.48 -21.25 20.95
N HIS A 6 32.52 -21.88 22.12
CA HIS A 6 31.35 -22.02 23.00
C HIS A 6 30.89 -20.71 23.68
N ARG A 7 31.77 -19.71 23.83
CA ARG A 7 31.39 -18.41 24.41
C ARG A 7 30.58 -17.52 23.46
N ASN A 8 30.74 -17.67 22.14
CA ASN A 8 29.99 -16.87 21.16
C ASN A 8 28.54 -17.33 20.98
N LEU A 9 28.25 -18.63 21.17
CA LEU A 9 26.87 -19.14 21.05
C LEU A 9 25.95 -18.68 22.19
N ARG A 10 26.46 -18.51 23.42
CA ARG A 10 25.65 -18.01 24.57
C ARG A 10 25.29 -16.53 24.48
N LEU A 11 26.09 -15.70 23.82
CA LEU A 11 25.76 -14.29 23.61
C LEU A 11 24.62 -14.13 22.59
N SER A 12 24.52 -15.04 21.61
CA SER A 12 23.44 -15.02 20.62
C SER A 12 22.06 -15.35 21.22
N SER A 13 21.98 -16.29 22.17
CA SER A 13 20.69 -16.67 22.77
C SER A 13 20.11 -15.58 23.67
N ILE A 14 20.97 -14.93 24.48
CA ILE A 14 20.55 -13.82 25.36
C ILE A 14 20.06 -12.63 24.53
N PHE A 15 20.72 -12.34 23.41
CA PHE A 15 20.33 -11.25 22.51
C PHE A 15 18.99 -11.54 21.81
N ILE A 16 18.75 -12.78 21.37
CA ILE A 16 17.48 -13.19 20.77
C ILE A 16 16.32 -13.10 21.78
N ASP A 17 16.55 -13.49 23.04
CA ASP A 17 15.51 -13.42 24.09
C ASP A 17 15.08 -11.98 24.40
N GLU A 18 16.02 -11.03 24.41
CA GLU A 18 15.69 -9.61 24.61
C GLU A 18 14.94 -9.01 23.40
N ILE A 19 15.32 -9.37 22.17
CA ILE A 19 14.57 -8.97 20.96
C ILE A 19 13.15 -9.53 20.99
N MET A 20 12.98 -10.81 21.36
CA MET A 20 11.66 -11.46 21.46
C MET A 20 10.77 -10.81 22.53
N LYS A 21 11.34 -10.40 23.67
CA LYS A 21 10.61 -9.63 24.69
C LYS A 21 10.19 -8.26 24.18
N LEU A 22 11.05 -7.56 23.44
CA LEU A 22 10.75 -6.27 22.84
C LEU A 22 9.62 -6.38 21.81
N MET A 23 9.68 -7.39 20.93
CA MET A 23 8.64 -7.66 19.93
C MET A 23 7.29 -8.01 20.57
N LYS A 24 7.27 -8.81 21.65
CA LYS A 24 6.03 -9.11 22.38
C LYS A 24 5.39 -7.86 22.99
N ARG A 25 6.20 -6.94 23.53
CA ARG A 25 5.69 -5.66 24.06
C ARG A 25 5.09 -4.78 22.95
N TYR A 26 5.75 -4.70 21.80
CA TYR A 26 5.23 -3.95 20.65
C TYR A 26 3.95 -4.58 20.07
N LEU A 27 3.88 -5.91 19.96
CA LEU A 27 2.69 -6.62 19.52
C LEU A 27 1.47 -6.35 20.41
N ILE A 28 1.67 -6.28 21.74
CA ILE A 28 0.60 -5.94 22.68
C ILE A 28 0.13 -4.50 22.46
N VAL A 29 1.06 -3.54 22.29
CA VAL A 29 0.69 -2.14 22.04
C VAL A 29 -0.07 -1.98 20.72
N ILE A 30 0.42 -2.61 19.64
CA ILE A 30 -0.26 -2.62 18.34
C ILE A 30 -1.63 -3.27 18.46
N GLY A 31 -1.76 -4.40 19.15
CA GLY A 31 -3.04 -5.07 19.38
C GLY A 31 -4.04 -4.21 20.15
N VAL A 32 -3.58 -3.45 21.16
CA VAL A 32 -4.42 -2.52 21.92
C VAL A 32 -4.85 -1.33 21.08
N PHE A 33 -3.95 -0.75 20.28
CA PHE A 33 -4.30 0.33 19.36
C PHE A 33 -5.25 -0.15 18.26
N PHE A 34 -5.07 -1.36 17.75
CA PHE A 34 -5.95 -1.97 16.76
C PHE A 34 -7.34 -2.27 17.34
N LEU A 35 -7.41 -2.82 18.57
CA LEU A 35 -8.68 -3.02 19.28
C LEU A 35 -9.36 -1.70 19.62
N PHE A 36 -8.61 -0.67 20.01
CA PHE A 36 -9.13 0.67 20.26
C PHE A 36 -9.64 1.31 18.97
N TYR A 37 -8.89 1.19 17.87
CA TYR A 37 -9.32 1.63 16.54
C TYR A 37 -10.59 0.91 16.10
N LEU A 38 -10.66 -0.42 16.25
CA LEU A 38 -11.87 -1.19 15.98
C LEU A 38 -13.04 -0.75 16.88
N PHE A 39 -12.79 -0.47 18.16
CA PHE A 39 -13.83 -0.05 19.10
C PHE A 39 -14.34 1.37 18.81
N VAL A 40 -13.46 2.30 18.46
CA VAL A 40 -13.81 3.66 18.03
C VAL A 40 -14.54 3.63 16.68
N SER A 41 -14.06 2.82 15.73
CA SER A 41 -14.73 2.60 14.44
C SER A 41 -16.11 1.96 14.59
N ASN A 42 -16.32 1.10 15.60
CA ASN A 42 -17.62 0.43 15.81
C ASN A 42 -18.72 1.38 16.34
N LYS A 43 -18.36 2.55 16.88
CA LYS A 43 -19.37 3.53 17.35
C LYS A 43 -19.90 4.46 16.26
N ASN A 44 -19.20 4.60 15.13
CA ASN A 44 -19.68 5.32 13.96
C ASN A 44 -20.09 4.31 12.88
N ARG A 45 -21.35 3.86 12.93
CA ARG A 45 -21.97 3.02 11.88
C ARG A 45 -22.04 3.80 10.57
N LEU A 46 -21.00 3.70 9.74
CA LEU A 46 -21.01 3.90 8.29
C LEU A 46 -19.61 3.62 7.72
N PHE A 47 -19.08 2.41 7.94
CA PHE A 47 -17.98 1.94 7.10
C PHE A 47 -18.57 1.21 5.89
N PRO A 48 -18.36 1.66 4.64
CA PRO A 48 -18.60 0.81 3.50
C PRO A 48 -17.70 -0.43 3.62
N ARG A 49 -18.27 -1.58 3.25
CA ARG A 49 -17.60 -2.89 3.26
C ARG A 49 -16.31 -2.82 2.43
N LEU A 50 -15.23 -3.42 2.92
CA LEU A 50 -13.95 -3.54 2.21
C LEU A 50 -14.17 -4.04 0.79
N VAL A 51 -13.80 -3.21 -0.19
CA VAL A 51 -13.80 -3.55 -1.62
C VAL A 51 -12.44 -4.16 -1.93
N PHE A 52 -12.42 -5.43 -2.32
CA PHE A 52 -11.22 -6.06 -2.84
C PHE A 52 -11.17 -5.81 -4.35
N GLY A 53 -10.33 -4.88 -4.79
CA GLY A 53 -9.92 -4.77 -6.18
C GLY A 53 -8.67 -5.62 -6.39
N GLU A 54 -8.76 -6.69 -7.15
CA GLU A 54 -7.56 -7.40 -7.60
C GLU A 54 -6.99 -6.64 -8.81
N PHE A 55 -6.06 -5.72 -8.55
CA PHE A 55 -5.35 -5.03 -9.61
C PHE A 55 -4.26 -5.95 -10.18
N HIS A 56 -4.57 -6.64 -11.27
CA HIS A 56 -3.51 -7.15 -12.15
C HIS A 56 -2.98 -5.97 -12.97
N LEU A 57 -2.06 -5.18 -12.41
CA LEU A 57 -1.18 -4.35 -13.21
C LEU A 57 -0.29 -5.31 -14.02
N LEU A 58 -0.76 -5.65 -15.22
CA LEU A 58 -0.01 -6.41 -16.20
C LEU A 58 1.23 -5.56 -16.53
N SER A 59 2.37 -6.02 -16.03
CA SER A 59 3.70 -5.62 -16.45
C SER A 59 3.70 -5.31 -17.94
N THR A 60 4.12 -4.09 -18.27
CA THR A 60 4.32 -3.61 -19.62
C THR A 60 5.54 -4.30 -20.23
N GLU A 61 5.41 -5.57 -20.59
CA GLU A 61 6.24 -6.18 -21.62
C GLU A 61 5.43 -6.35 -22.91
N SER A 62 5.76 -5.49 -23.87
CA SER A 62 5.83 -5.79 -25.31
C SER A 62 4.65 -6.51 -25.97
N ASN A 63 3.84 -5.72 -26.70
CA ASN A 63 3.16 -6.12 -27.95
C ASN A 63 2.27 -7.38 -27.93
N ARG A 64 1.63 -7.72 -26.82
CA ARG A 64 0.45 -8.61 -26.85
C ARG A 64 -0.81 -7.81 -26.58
N THR A 65 -1.58 -7.60 -27.64
CA THR A 65 -2.94 -7.08 -27.60
C THR A 65 -3.80 -8.06 -26.81
N ILE A 66 -4.02 -7.79 -25.53
CA ILE A 66 -5.02 -8.50 -24.74
C ILE A 66 -6.34 -7.81 -25.05
N ASN A 67 -7.18 -8.50 -25.81
CA ASN A 67 -8.58 -8.12 -26.05
C ASN A 67 -9.35 -8.30 -24.73
N ILE A 68 -9.28 -7.31 -23.84
CA ILE A 68 -10.17 -7.23 -22.69
C ILE A 68 -11.51 -6.75 -23.21
N ARG A 69 -12.47 -7.67 -23.36
CA ARG A 69 -13.86 -7.32 -23.64
C ARG A 69 -14.39 -6.54 -22.43
N GLN A 70 -14.73 -5.27 -22.65
CA GLN A 70 -15.37 -4.36 -21.69
C GLN A 70 -16.36 -5.09 -20.79
N SER A 71 -16.01 -5.24 -19.51
CA SER A 71 -16.92 -5.77 -18.50
C SER A 71 -17.78 -4.61 -18.00
N GLN A 72 -19.03 -4.61 -18.43
CA GLN A 72 -20.12 -3.87 -17.81
C GLN A 72 -20.11 -4.08 -16.28
N LEU A 73 -20.41 -3.03 -15.50
CA LEU A 73 -20.60 -3.05 -14.04
C LEU A 73 -21.20 -4.38 -13.56
N TYR A 74 -20.35 -5.29 -13.08
CA TYR A 74 -20.79 -6.61 -12.60
C TYR A 74 -21.12 -6.47 -11.12
N GLN A 75 -22.41 -6.43 -10.80
CA GLN A 75 -22.87 -6.63 -9.43
C GLN A 75 -22.83 -8.13 -9.15
N HIS A 76 -21.82 -8.59 -8.42
CA HIS A 76 -21.78 -9.97 -7.92
C HIS A 76 -22.39 -9.99 -6.52
N GLU A 77 -23.57 -10.60 -6.39
CA GLU A 77 -24.12 -10.93 -5.08
C GLU A 77 -23.24 -12.03 -4.46
N SER A 78 -22.51 -11.68 -3.40
CA SER A 78 -21.79 -12.66 -2.59
C SER A 78 -22.80 -13.56 -1.88
N SER A 79 -22.50 -14.86 -1.75
CA SER A 79 -23.32 -15.86 -1.03
C SER A 79 -23.64 -15.48 0.43
N ASN A 80 -22.96 -14.46 0.97
CA ASN A 80 -23.19 -13.88 2.30
C ASN A 80 -24.02 -12.57 2.26
N GLY A 81 -24.78 -12.32 1.20
CA GLY A 81 -25.69 -11.16 1.06
C GLY A 81 -24.96 -9.81 0.97
N GLY A 82 -23.71 -9.80 0.48
CA GLY A 82 -22.97 -8.57 0.22
C GLY A 82 -22.99 -8.21 -1.25
N ILE A 83 -23.35 -6.97 -1.55
CA ILE A 83 -23.18 -6.38 -2.87
C ILE A 83 -21.70 -5.99 -3.00
N ILE A 84 -20.99 -6.61 -3.93
CA ILE A 84 -19.65 -6.18 -4.35
C ILE A 84 -19.84 -5.35 -5.61
N THR A 85 -19.47 -4.07 -5.56
CA THR A 85 -19.46 -3.20 -6.74
C THR A 85 -18.07 -3.24 -7.34
N LEU A 86 -17.95 -3.79 -8.55
CA LEU A 86 -16.73 -3.76 -9.33
C LEU A 86 -16.72 -2.50 -10.19
N TYR A 87 -15.72 -1.64 -10.00
CA TYR A 87 -15.52 -0.45 -10.82
C TYR A 87 -14.46 -0.75 -11.88
N ASP A 88 -14.80 -0.52 -13.14
CA ASP A 88 -13.84 -0.55 -14.24
C ASP A 88 -13.12 0.80 -14.30
N VAL A 89 -11.96 0.86 -13.67
CA VAL A 89 -11.11 2.06 -13.59
C VAL A 89 -10.37 2.34 -14.90
N THR A 90 -10.52 1.46 -15.91
CA THR A 90 -9.91 1.66 -17.24
C THR A 90 -10.73 2.57 -18.15
N GLN A 91 -11.95 2.94 -17.75
CA GLN A 91 -12.73 3.91 -18.48
C GLN A 91 -12.13 5.30 -18.29
N ASP A 92 -11.79 5.96 -19.40
CA ASP A 92 -11.36 7.35 -19.46
C ASP A 92 -12.49 8.24 -18.93
N ASN A 93 -12.54 8.39 -17.61
CA ASN A 93 -13.39 9.35 -16.96
C ASN A 93 -12.62 10.66 -16.97
N GLU A 94 -13.20 11.72 -17.55
CA GLU A 94 -12.62 13.08 -17.55
C GLU A 94 -12.68 13.68 -16.13
N TRP A 95 -11.95 13.08 -15.19
CA TRP A 95 -11.74 13.66 -13.89
C TRP A 95 -10.57 14.63 -13.96
N ASP A 96 -10.85 15.90 -13.70
CA ASP A 96 -9.85 16.97 -13.65
C ASP A 96 -9.10 16.93 -12.30
N PHE A 97 -8.36 15.84 -12.06
CA PHE A 97 -7.52 15.72 -10.88
C PHE A 97 -6.17 16.37 -11.10
N GLN A 98 -5.69 17.07 -10.07
CA GLN A 98 -4.30 17.48 -10.02
C GLN A 98 -3.43 16.25 -9.72
N CYS A 99 -2.49 15.93 -10.61
CA CYS A 99 -1.61 14.77 -10.44
C CYS A 99 -0.12 15.17 -10.42
N PRO A 100 0.39 15.73 -9.30
CA PRO A 100 1.80 16.07 -9.17
C PRO A 100 2.70 14.84 -9.30
N LYS A 101 3.94 15.10 -9.71
CA LYS A 101 5.01 14.10 -9.77
C LYS A 101 5.69 13.95 -8.41
N THR A 102 5.94 12.71 -7.99
CA THR A 102 6.79 12.41 -6.83
C THR A 102 8.24 12.81 -7.09
N LYS A 103 9.03 13.03 -6.03
CA LYS A 103 10.41 13.55 -6.13
C LYS A 103 11.40 12.82 -5.21
N TYR A 104 11.35 11.49 -5.12
CA TYR A 104 12.15 10.75 -4.13
C TYR A 104 13.66 10.76 -4.38
N ASN A 105 14.13 11.13 -5.59
CA ASN A 105 15.55 11.26 -5.97
C ASN A 105 16.39 10.00 -5.64
N GLU A 106 15.88 8.82 -5.97
CA GLU A 106 16.62 7.55 -5.86
C GLU A 106 17.05 7.10 -7.27
N GLU A 107 18.25 6.53 -7.41
CA GLU A 107 18.91 6.28 -8.72
C GLU A 107 18.07 5.43 -9.69
N ASP A 108 17.21 4.53 -9.18
CA ASP A 108 16.42 3.59 -9.99
C ASP A 108 14.91 3.89 -9.99
N ILE A 109 14.51 5.07 -9.49
CA ILE A 109 13.09 5.41 -9.34
C ILE A 109 12.77 6.63 -10.18
N HIS A 110 11.85 6.44 -11.12
CA HIS A 110 11.30 7.54 -11.90
C HIS A 110 10.19 8.25 -11.13
N ASP A 111 9.99 9.52 -11.43
CA ASP A 111 8.86 10.27 -10.87
C ASP A 111 7.52 9.61 -11.26
N VAL A 112 6.70 9.31 -10.25
CA VAL A 112 5.33 8.79 -10.43
C VAL A 112 4.34 9.95 -10.35
N LYS A 113 3.33 9.97 -11.22
CA LYS A 113 2.21 10.90 -11.07
C LYS A 113 1.21 10.32 -10.07
N ILE A 114 0.88 11.08 -9.03
CA ILE A 114 -0.11 10.70 -8.02
C ILE A 114 -1.24 11.72 -8.08
N CYS A 115 -2.48 11.30 -8.30
CA CYS A 115 -3.63 12.19 -8.34
C CYS A 115 -4.12 12.48 -6.92
N ILE A 116 -4.08 13.75 -6.53
CA ILE A 116 -4.29 14.18 -5.15
C ILE A 116 -5.70 14.72 -4.91
N TYR A 117 -6.06 14.85 -3.63
CA TYR A 117 -7.19 15.69 -3.22
C TYR A 117 -6.79 17.16 -3.28
N ASP A 118 -7.79 18.04 -3.18
CA ASP A 118 -7.53 19.46 -2.92
C ASP A 118 -6.72 19.59 -1.60
N PRO A 119 -5.51 20.19 -1.63
CA PRO A 119 -4.69 20.40 -0.44
C PRO A 119 -5.37 21.15 0.71
N GLN A 120 -6.45 21.91 0.43
CA GLN A 120 -7.25 22.55 1.49
C GLN A 120 -8.07 21.55 2.31
N HIS A 121 -8.37 20.38 1.74
CA HIS A 121 -9.17 19.32 2.36
C HIS A 121 -8.30 18.17 2.90
N ASP A 122 -7.16 17.89 2.25
CA ASP A 122 -6.16 16.93 2.70
C ASP A 122 -4.77 17.58 2.76
N GLU A 123 -4.55 18.36 3.81
CA GLU A 123 -3.29 19.08 4.02
C GLU A 123 -2.09 18.15 4.27
N HIS A 124 -2.35 16.92 4.72
CA HIS A 124 -1.29 16.01 5.15
C HIS A 124 -0.68 15.28 3.96
N VAL A 125 -1.46 14.44 3.27
CA VAL A 125 -0.91 13.61 2.19
C VAL A 125 -0.87 14.41 0.90
N SER A 126 -2.01 14.92 0.46
CA SER A 126 -2.13 15.71 -0.76
C SER A 126 -1.33 17.01 -0.66
N GLY A 127 -1.38 17.71 0.48
CA GLY A 127 -0.58 18.92 0.70
C GLY A 127 0.94 18.67 0.61
N GLN A 128 1.47 17.64 1.27
CA GLN A 128 2.90 17.35 1.19
C GLN A 128 3.34 16.86 -0.21
N LEU A 129 2.50 16.07 -0.89
CA LEU A 129 2.76 15.67 -2.27
C LEU A 129 2.74 16.87 -3.22
N ASN A 130 1.79 17.80 -3.04
CA ASN A 130 1.72 19.02 -3.82
C ASN A 130 2.96 19.90 -3.63
N ASP A 131 3.32 20.19 -2.38
CA ASP A 131 4.34 21.19 -2.05
C ASP A 131 5.76 20.65 -2.22
N HIS A 132 5.96 19.37 -1.90
CA HIS A 132 7.30 18.78 -1.81
C HIS A 132 7.50 17.59 -2.76
N GLY A 133 6.44 17.07 -3.38
CA GLY A 133 6.50 15.85 -4.18
C GLY A 133 6.80 14.60 -3.33
N LYS A 134 6.58 14.66 -2.02
CA LYS A 134 6.96 13.60 -1.08
C LYS A 134 5.94 13.50 0.06
N TRP A 135 5.49 12.28 0.32
CA TRP A 135 4.87 11.90 1.59
C TRP A 135 5.80 10.92 2.32
N GLU A 136 5.92 11.08 3.64
CA GLU A 136 6.74 10.22 4.54
C GLU A 136 8.09 9.75 3.96
N PRO A 137 9.00 10.67 3.60
CA PRO A 137 10.19 10.34 2.81
C PRO A 137 11.11 9.29 3.44
N VAL A 138 11.17 9.22 4.77
CA VAL A 138 11.97 8.23 5.51
C VAL A 138 11.36 6.83 5.40
N VAL A 139 10.04 6.73 5.50
CA VAL A 139 9.30 5.46 5.41
C VAL A 139 9.34 4.95 3.98
N VAL A 140 9.02 5.81 3.01
CA VAL A 140 9.06 5.46 1.59
C VAL A 140 10.45 5.00 1.17
N ARG A 141 11.52 5.71 1.55
CA ARG A 141 12.89 5.26 1.27
C ARG A 141 13.18 3.86 1.84
N SER A 142 12.71 3.57 3.04
CA SER A 142 12.91 2.25 3.66
C SER A 142 12.16 1.16 2.91
N PHE A 143 10.92 1.43 2.49
CA PHE A 143 10.12 0.55 1.65
C PHE A 143 10.81 0.25 0.31
N LEU A 144 11.29 1.29 -0.39
CA LEU A 144 11.98 1.14 -1.67
C LEU A 144 13.27 0.32 -1.55
N ARG A 145 14.03 0.51 -0.46
CA ARG A 145 15.21 -0.32 -0.17
C ARG A 145 14.86 -1.79 0.04
N LEU A 146 13.73 -2.08 0.69
CA LEU A 146 13.25 -3.46 0.84
C LEU A 146 12.85 -4.06 -0.50
N LEU A 147 12.13 -3.32 -1.34
CA LEU A 147 11.77 -3.78 -2.68
C LEU A 147 13.00 -4.08 -3.54
N ARG A 148 14.04 -3.24 -3.47
CA ARG A 148 15.31 -3.49 -4.15
C ARG A 148 16.02 -4.75 -3.63
N ALA A 149 16.01 -4.96 -2.31
CA ALA A 149 16.66 -6.11 -1.69
C ALA A 149 15.92 -7.44 -1.91
N LEU A 150 14.63 -7.39 -2.21
CA LEU A 150 13.76 -8.57 -2.35
C LEU A 150 13.09 -8.61 -3.74
N PRO A 151 13.81 -9.02 -4.81
CA PRO A 151 13.31 -8.94 -6.18
C PRO A 151 12.09 -9.81 -6.48
N ASN A 152 11.88 -10.88 -5.72
CA ASN A 152 10.77 -11.83 -5.93
C ASN A 152 9.61 -11.62 -4.94
N THR A 153 9.50 -10.45 -4.31
CA THR A 153 8.41 -10.18 -3.38
C THR A 153 7.16 -9.69 -4.10
N HIS A 154 6.00 -10.02 -3.54
CA HIS A 154 4.72 -9.41 -3.89
C HIS A 154 4.34 -8.36 -2.84
N VAL A 155 3.53 -7.38 -3.21
CA VAL A 155 3.06 -6.33 -2.29
C VAL A 155 1.55 -6.42 -2.14
N ILE A 156 1.08 -6.32 -0.90
CA ILE A 156 -0.35 -6.14 -0.59
C ILE A 156 -0.45 -4.79 0.11
N ASP A 157 -1.07 -3.81 -0.56
CA ASP A 157 -1.23 -2.43 -0.09
C ASP A 157 -2.66 -2.25 0.43
N ILE A 158 -2.84 -2.28 1.76
CA ILE A 158 -4.14 -2.19 2.41
C ILE A 158 -4.33 -0.76 2.93
N GLY A 159 -5.37 -0.08 2.44
CA GLY A 159 -5.52 1.36 2.59
C GLY A 159 -4.62 2.10 1.61
N ALA A 160 -4.66 1.70 0.33
CA ALA A 160 -3.79 2.21 -0.71
C ALA A 160 -3.88 3.74 -0.86
N ASN A 161 -4.99 4.34 -0.45
CA ASN A 161 -5.26 5.77 -0.49
C ASN A 161 -5.02 6.31 -1.92
N LEU A 162 -4.06 7.22 -2.11
CA LEU A 162 -3.69 7.77 -3.42
C LEU A 162 -2.74 6.86 -4.23
N GLY A 163 -2.48 5.64 -3.76
CA GLY A 163 -1.70 4.63 -4.49
C GLY A 163 -0.20 4.86 -4.47
N LEU A 164 0.32 5.69 -3.56
CA LEU A 164 1.74 6.02 -3.51
C LEU A 164 2.64 4.78 -3.41
N TYR A 165 2.36 3.90 -2.45
CA TYR A 165 3.15 2.68 -2.25
C TYR A 165 2.89 1.66 -3.36
N THR A 166 1.63 1.52 -3.79
CA THR A 166 1.22 0.69 -4.92
C THR A 166 2.01 1.03 -6.19
N LEU A 167 2.00 2.29 -6.61
CA LEU A 167 2.63 2.72 -7.87
C LEU A 167 4.15 2.67 -7.77
N LEU A 168 4.75 3.06 -6.63
CA LEU A 168 6.18 2.89 -6.42
C LEU A 168 6.62 1.42 -6.45
N ALA A 169 5.81 0.51 -5.92
CA ALA A 169 6.11 -0.91 -6.00
C ALA A 169 6.07 -1.45 -7.44
N THR A 170 5.14 -0.95 -8.26
CA THR A 170 5.06 -1.36 -9.66
C THR A 170 6.26 -0.92 -10.49
N GLN A 171 6.92 0.19 -10.12
CA GLN A 171 8.17 0.61 -10.78
C GLN A 171 9.33 -0.37 -10.57
N TYR A 172 9.26 -1.21 -9.54
CA TYR A 172 10.23 -2.27 -9.29
C TYR A 172 9.82 -3.59 -9.95
N ASP A 173 8.85 -3.63 -10.85
CA ASP A 173 8.28 -4.86 -11.45
C ASP A 173 7.72 -5.82 -10.39
N ARG A 174 7.08 -5.26 -9.34
CA ARG A 174 6.39 -6.06 -8.31
C ARG A 174 4.92 -6.25 -8.71
N HIS A 175 4.40 -7.46 -8.49
CA HIS A 175 2.96 -7.67 -8.51
C HIS A 175 2.35 -7.14 -7.21
N VAL A 176 1.30 -6.34 -7.34
CA VAL A 176 0.68 -5.59 -6.23
C VAL A 176 -0.81 -5.86 -6.19
N ILE A 177 -1.34 -6.14 -5.00
CA ILE A 177 -2.77 -6.13 -4.72
C ILE A 177 -3.06 -4.90 -3.85
N ALA A 178 -3.80 -3.93 -4.38
CA ALA A 178 -4.18 -2.71 -3.68
C ALA A 178 -5.64 -2.79 -3.22
N VAL A 179 -5.89 -2.49 -1.95
CA VAL A 179 -7.23 -2.51 -1.35
C VAL A 179 -7.51 -1.13 -0.78
N GLU A 180 -8.55 -0.46 -1.29
CA GLU A 180 -8.96 0.86 -0.84
C GLU A 180 -10.48 0.91 -0.59
N PRO A 181 -10.93 1.12 0.66
CA PRO A 181 -12.36 1.20 0.96
C PRO A 181 -13.02 2.53 0.59
N LEU A 182 -12.25 3.62 0.36
CA LEU A 182 -12.79 4.93 0.02
C LEU A 182 -12.90 5.10 -1.49
N TYR A 183 -14.13 5.23 -1.98
CA TYR A 183 -14.43 5.40 -3.40
C TYR A 183 -13.69 6.61 -4.01
N ASP A 184 -13.63 7.73 -3.29
CA ASP A 184 -12.96 8.94 -3.78
C ASP A 184 -11.45 8.75 -3.97
N SER A 185 -10.83 7.88 -3.18
CA SER A 185 -9.42 7.51 -3.35
C SER A 185 -9.28 6.53 -4.51
N LEU A 186 -10.20 5.57 -4.62
CA LEU A 186 -10.19 4.54 -5.66
C LEU A 186 -10.28 5.13 -7.07
N ILE A 187 -11.06 6.20 -7.27
CA ILE A 187 -11.14 6.88 -8.58
C ILE A 187 -9.87 7.68 -8.94
N ARG A 188 -8.90 7.83 -8.02
CA ARG A 188 -7.63 8.54 -8.24
C ARG A 188 -6.44 7.60 -8.53
N LEU A 189 -6.65 6.29 -8.39
CA LEU A 189 -5.66 5.23 -8.66
C LEU A 189 -5.59 4.90 -10.16
#